data_AF-A0A2E7BL93-F1
#
_entry.id   AF-A0A2E7BL93-F1
#
_cell.length_a   1.000
_cell.length_b   1.000
_cell.length_c   1.000
_cell.angle_alpha   90.00
_cell.angle_beta   90.00
_cell.angle_gamma   90.00
#
_symmetry.space_group_name_H-M   'P 1'
#
loop_
_entity.id
_entity.type
_entity.pdbx_description
1 polymer ?
#
loop_
_entity_poly.entity_id
_entity_poly.type
_entity_poly.pdbx_seq_one_letter_code
_entity_poly.pdbx_strand_id
1 'polypeptide(L)' 'MPKTEMVFPEGMIGQEPHPNAPDFIKAQVSIKREDFMAWLNDREEEWLRFDIKESRGGKWYCSLNTFEPKSGGGDEALPF' A
#
# COMPACT_ATOMS: atom_id res chain seq x y z
N MET A 1 10.13 -7.37 -21.09
CA MET A 1 9.38 -6.35 -20.33
C MET A 1 9.90 -6.41 -18.91
N PRO A 2 10.36 -5.30 -18.29
CA PRO A 2 10.77 -5.37 -16.89
C PRO A 2 9.54 -5.78 -16.08
N LYS A 3 9.68 -6.87 -15.32
CA LYS A 3 8.67 -7.29 -14.35
C LYS A 3 8.64 -6.16 -13.32
N THR A 4 7.55 -5.39 -13.26
CA THR A 4 7.33 -4.50 -12.12
C THR A 4 7.14 -5.41 -10.91
N GLU A 5 8.21 -5.61 -10.14
CA GLU A 5 8.16 -6.43 -8.94
C GLU A 5 7.28 -5.71 -7.92
N MET A 6 6.17 -6.36 -7.58
CA MET A 6 5.23 -5.85 -6.61
C MET A 6 5.84 -6.00 -5.22
N VAL A 7 6.09 -4.88 -4.55
CA VAL A 7 6.62 -4.87 -3.19
C VAL A 7 5.45 -4.93 -2.21
N PHE A 8 5.45 -5.91 -1.32
CA PHE A 8 4.47 -6.05 -0.25
C PHE A 8 5.04 -5.49 1.05
N PRO A 9 4.34 -4.56 1.73
CA PRO A 9 4.75 -4.09 3.04
C PRO A 9 4.61 -5.19 4.09
N GLU A 10 5.72 -5.66 4.65
CA GLU A 10 5.68 -6.68 5.69
C GLU A 10 5.00 -6.12 6.94
N GLY A 11 4.13 -6.92 7.57
CA GLY A 11 3.36 -6.47 8.72
C GLY A 11 2.13 -5.61 8.41
N MET A 12 1.86 -5.25 7.15
CA MET A 12 0.64 -4.51 6.76
C MET A 12 -0.29 -5.37 5.90
N ILE A 13 -1.56 -5.47 6.30
CA ILE A 13 -2.58 -6.28 5.62
C ILE A 13 -3.80 -5.42 5.32
N GLY A 14 -4.21 -5.36 4.06
CA GLY A 14 -5.47 -4.79 3.61
C GLY A 14 -6.53 -5.85 3.45
N GLN A 15 -7.72 -5.59 3.97
CA GLN A 15 -8.85 -6.53 3.98
C GLN A 15 -10.12 -5.82 3.55
N GLU A 16 -11.06 -6.61 3.04
CA GLU A 16 -12.43 -6.16 2.82
C GLU A 16 -13.06 -5.70 4.16
N PRO A 17 -13.96 -4.70 4.13
CA PRO A 17 -14.74 -4.34 5.29
C PRO A 17 -15.53 -5.53 5.82
N HIS A 18 -15.75 -5.58 7.15
CA HIS A 18 -16.60 -6.60 7.74
C HIS A 18 -18.02 -6.59 7.11
N PRO A 19 -18.72 -7.73 6.97
CA PRO A 19 -20.05 -7.78 6.34
C PRO A 19 -21.11 -6.86 6.97
N ASN A 20 -20.94 -6.53 8.25
CA ASN A 20 -21.82 -5.61 9.00
C ASN A 20 -21.25 -4.18 9.11
N ALA A 21 -20.17 -3.86 8.39
CA ALA A 21 -19.56 -2.54 8.42
C ALA A 21 -20.48 -1.53 7.68
N PRO A 22 -20.59 -0.28 8.17
CA PRO A 22 -21.28 0.77 7.44
C PRO A 22 -20.66 1.04 6.05
N ASP A 23 -21.47 1.47 5.09
CA ASP A 23 -21.08 1.67 3.68
C ASP A 23 -19.93 2.67 3.45
N PHE A 24 -19.71 3.58 4.40
CA PHE A 24 -18.60 4.54 4.33
C PHE A 24 -17.25 3.92 4.70
N ILE A 25 -17.21 2.70 5.26
CA ILE A 25 -15.97 1.94 5.49
C ILE A 25 -15.60 1.20 4.21
N LYS A 26 -14.51 1.62 3.56
CA LYS A 26 -14.10 1.09 2.24
C LYS A 26 -13.05 -0.03 2.30
N ALA A 27 -12.28 -0.08 3.38
CA ALA A 27 -11.32 -1.15 3.64
C ALA A 27 -11.00 -1.21 5.13
N GLN A 28 -10.45 -2.33 5.57
CA GLN A 28 -9.79 -2.44 6.87
C GLN A 28 -8.30 -2.66 6.64
N VAL A 29 -7.47 -1.95 7.41
CA VAL A 29 -6.01 -2.10 7.37
C VAL A 29 -5.54 -2.50 8.75
N SER A 30 -4.87 -3.65 8.83
CA SER A 30 -4.24 -4.14 10.05
C SER A 30 -2.73 -3.97 9.93
N ILE A 31 -2.11 -3.43 10.97
CA ILE A 31 -0.66 -3.25 11.04
C ILE A 31 -0.13 -4.04 12.25
N LYS A 32 0.72 -5.03 11.98
CA LYS A 32 1.58 -5.64 12.99
C LYS A 32 2.78 -4.71 13.18
N ARG A 33 2.71 -3.92 14.25
CA ARG A 33 3.63 -2.81 14.54
C ARG A 33 5.11 -3.17 14.39
N GLU A 34 5.55 -4.29 14.95
CA GLU A 34 6.97 -4.66 14.97
C GLU A 34 7.50 -5.02 13.59
N ASP A 35 6.76 -5.87 12.86
CA ASP A 35 7.10 -6.29 11.50
C ASP A 35 7.10 -5.09 10.54
N PHE A 36 6.09 -4.22 10.64
CA PHE A 36 6.02 -3.04 9.78
C PHE A 36 7.11 -2.02 10.11
N MET A 37 7.46 -1.85 11.39
CA MET A 37 8.57 -0.98 11.79
C MET A 37 9.91 -1.51 11.27
N ALA A 38 10.16 -2.82 11.33
CA ALA A 38 11.36 -3.42 10.74
C ALA A 38 11.43 -3.14 9.22
N TRP A 39 10.31 -3.33 8.51
CA TRP A 39 10.22 -3.05 7.08
C TRP A 39 10.41 -1.56 6.73
N LEU A 40 9.96 -0.65 7.60
CA LEU A 40 10.18 0.79 7.43
C LEU A 40 11.63 1.22 7.72
N ASN A 41 12.33 0.55 8.62
CA ASN A 41 13.73 0.90 8.93
C ASN A 41 14.68 0.63 7.75
N ASP A 42 14.31 -0.28 6.86
CA ASP A 42 15.06 -0.59 5.64
C ASP A 42 14.78 0.41 4.49
N ARG A 43 14.10 1.52 4.79
CA ARG A 43 13.61 2.50 3.81
C ARG A 43 14.06 3.91 4.13
N GLU A 44 14.41 4.63 3.07
CA GLU A 44 14.88 6.02 3.15
C GLU A 44 13.88 7.01 2.54
N GLU A 45 12.80 6.51 1.92
CA GLU A 45 11.81 7.37 1.28
C GLU A 45 11.03 8.18 2.32
N GLU A 46 10.93 9.49 2.12
CA GLU A 46 10.17 10.37 3.01
C GLU A 46 8.67 10.03 3.00
N TRP A 47 8.15 9.54 1.87
CA TRP A 47 6.75 9.18 1.69
C TRP A 47 6.57 7.84 1.01
N LEU A 48 5.64 7.06 1.56
CA LEU A 48 5.30 5.72 1.10
C LEU A 48 3.81 5.67 0.77
N ARG A 49 3.48 5.25 -0.46
CA ARG A 49 2.10 5.09 -0.92
C ARG A 49 1.77 3.62 -1.08
N PHE A 50 0.60 3.20 -0.63
CA PHE A 50 0.13 1.83 -0.78
C PHE A 50 -1.17 1.78 -1.57
N ASP A 51 -1.24 0.84 -2.51
CA ASP A 51 -2.50 0.49 -3.18
C ASP A 51 -3.12 -0.73 -2.50
N ILE A 52 -4.43 -0.68 -2.24
CA ILE A 52 -5.23 -1.86 -1.86
C ILE A 52 -5.81 -2.46 -3.15
N LYS A 53 -5.52 -3.74 -3.39
CA LYS A 53 -5.87 -4.45 -4.61
C LYS A 53 -6.57 -5.76 -4.29
N GLU A 54 -7.47 -6.18 -5.17
CA GLU A 54 -8.12 -7.48 -5.09
C GLU A 54 -7.38 -8.48 -5.99
N SER A 55 -7.03 -9.64 -5.43
CA SER A 55 -6.48 -10.75 -6.21
C SER A 55 -7.59 -11.44 -7.01
N ARG A 56 -7.21 -12.23 -8.03
CA ARG A 56 -8.18 -13.03 -8.80
C ARG A 56 -8.98 -14.03 -7.95
N GLY A 57 -8.50 -14.37 -6.75
CA GLY A 57 -9.17 -15.25 -5.81
C GLY A 57 -10.04 -14.51 -4.79
N GLY A 58 -10.31 -13.21 -4.99
CA GLY A 58 -11.15 -12.40 -4.09
C GLY A 58 -10.44 -11.87 -2.85
N LYS A 59 -9.23 -12.35 -2.53
CA LYS A 59 -8.47 -11.86 -1.37
C LYS A 59 -7.86 -10.50 -1.66
N TRP A 60 -8.10 -9.53 -0.78
CA TRP A 60 -7.49 -8.20 -0.84
C TRP A 60 -6.05 -8.23 -0.30
N TYR A 61 -5.21 -7.35 -0.83
CA TYR A 61 -3.82 -7.20 -0.42
C TYR A 61 -3.34 -5.75 -0.62
N CYS A 62 -2.26 -5.38 0.07
CA CYS A 62 -1.61 -4.07 -0.08
C CYS A 62 -0.29 -4.21 -0.82
N SER A 63 0.03 -3.26 -1.69
CA SER A 63 1.34 -3.17 -2.35
C SER A 63 1.87 -1.75 -2.30
N LEU A 64 3.18 -1.58 -2.10
CA LEU A 64 3.82 -0.27 -2.28
C LEU A 64 3.68 0.16 -3.74
N ASN A 65 3.23 1.39 -3.93
CA ASN A 65 3.09 2.03 -5.21
C ASN A 65 4.39 2.80 -5.53
N THR A 66 5.15 2.27 -6.49
CA THR A 66 6.44 2.83 -6.94
C THR A 66 6.29 3.57 -8.27
N PHE A 67 5.08 4.04 -8.61
CA PHE A 67 4.84 4.72 -9.88
C PHE A 67 5.40 6.14 -9.86
N GLU A 68 6.40 6.39 -10.71
CA GLU A 68 6.91 7.74 -11.00
C GLU A 68 6.28 8.26 -12.31
N PRO A 69 5.52 9.37 -12.30
CA PRO A 69 4.97 9.94 -13.52
C PRO A 69 6.09 10.48 -14.41
N LYS A 70 6.18 9.95 -15.64
CA LYS A 70 7.11 10.50 -16.63
C LYS A 70 6.56 11.84 -17.14
N SER A 71 7.36 12.89 -16.95
CA SER A 71 7.22 14.27 -17.43
C SER A 71 6.17 15.17 -16.74
N GLY A 72 6.68 16.06 -15.87
CA GLY A 72 6.22 17.44 -15.76
C GLY A 72 5.46 17.82 -14.49
N GLY A 73 6.16 18.01 -13.36
CA GLY A 73 5.65 18.82 -12.26
C GLY A 73 6.17 18.45 -10.87
N GLY A 74 7.30 19.03 -10.49
CA GLY A 74 7.59 19.41 -9.10
C GLY A 74 8.14 18.31 -8.19
N ASP A 75 9.43 18.45 -7.88
CA ASP A 75 10.20 17.86 -6.78
C ASP A 75 9.64 18.16 -5.36
N GLU A 76 8.35 18.44 -5.22
CA GLU A 76 7.66 18.65 -3.93
C GLU A 76 6.22 18.08 -4.04
N ALA A 77 6.09 16.82 -4.46
CA ALA A 77 4.81 16.18 -4.77
C ALA A 77 4.38 15.21 -3.65
N LEU A 78 3.93 15.79 -2.55
CA LEU A 78 3.29 15.11 -1.42
C LEU A 78 2.16 16.07 -1.05
N PRO A 79 0.86 15.72 -0.88
CA PRO A 79 0.31 14.47 -0.33
C PRO A 79 -1.10 14.11 -0.89
N PHE A 80 -1.24 13.26 -1.93
CA PHE A 80 -2.44 12.44 -2.24
C PHE A 80 -2.09 11.17 -3.03
#